data_AF-A0A166AXN5-F1
#
_entry.id   AF-A0A166AXN5-F1
#
_cell.length_a   1.000
_cell.length_b   1.000
_cell.length_c   1.000
_cell.angle_alpha   90.00
_cell.angle_beta   90.00
_cell.angle_gamma   90.00
#
_symmetry.space_group_name_H-M   'P 1'
#
loop_
_entity.id
_entity.type
_entity.pdbx_description
1 polymer ?
#
loop_
_entity_poly.entity_id
_entity_poly.type
_entity_poly.pdbx_seq_one_letter_code
_entity_poly.pdbx_strand_id
1 'polypeptide(L)'
;MGISITKAEVLALFLEALVYGMFFSLYFLLLVVIAQDKRERPRSGHDLILWVASVMLVFATAHLIIDVARAFAGLTGEVDPEEFFHSVTNGSFLAKTVLWMGQTVLGDCILIWRCYVVFSRKILYVLPMIAGSILYLCAASALLYDFTHSDPGSTSVFTGQYRTWIVLYFSATMYINVLASGAMAWQIVRKTRPMRRTGAVMPVLVAIVDTAALYTAGYLGLLISFLSNSDGQFAAVDVTVPLIVRCFSHHAGGF
;
A
#
# COMPACT_ATOMS: atom_id res chain seq x y z
N MET A 1 -23.71 -12.27 -10.48
CA MET A 1 -24.17 -12.56 -9.11
C MET A 1 -23.09 -12.04 -8.17
N GLY A 2 -23.23 -10.79 -7.73
CA GLY A 2 -22.27 -10.13 -6.85
C GLY A 2 -22.45 -10.56 -5.41
N ILE A 3 -21.37 -10.50 -4.63
CA ILE A 3 -21.42 -10.64 -3.17
C ILE A 3 -22.09 -9.36 -2.63
N SER A 4 -23.09 -9.49 -1.74
CA SER A 4 -23.70 -8.33 -1.08
C SER A 4 -22.66 -7.53 -0.30
N ILE A 5 -22.73 -6.20 -0.32
CA ILE A 5 -21.72 -5.32 0.28
C ILE A 5 -21.43 -5.67 1.74
N THR A 6 -22.43 -6.01 2.54
CA THR A 6 -22.27 -6.43 3.94
C THR A 6 -21.40 -7.68 4.10
N LYS A 7 -21.53 -8.66 3.20
CA LYS A 7 -20.68 -9.87 3.22
C LYS A 7 -19.26 -9.54 2.75
N ALA A 8 -19.12 -8.63 1.79
CA ALA A 8 -17.83 -8.15 1.33
C ALA A 8 -17.09 -7.41 2.46
N GLU A 9 -17.76 -6.55 3.20
CA GLU A 9 -17.24 -5.78 4.35
C GLU A 9 -16.80 -6.70 5.51
N VAL A 10 -17.61 -7.70 5.88
CA VAL A 10 -17.20 -8.65 6.94
C VAL A 10 -16.00 -9.49 6.51
N LEU A 11 -15.95 -9.94 5.25
CA LEU A 11 -14.80 -10.64 4.70
C LEU A 11 -13.57 -9.73 4.65
N ALA A 12 -13.75 -8.47 4.26
CA ALA A 12 -12.71 -7.46 4.20
C ALA A 12 -12.08 -7.26 5.58
N LEU A 13 -12.90 -7.02 6.61
CA LEU A 13 -12.45 -6.83 7.98
C LEU A 13 -11.68 -8.05 8.52
N PHE A 14 -12.16 -9.26 8.23
CA PHE A 14 -11.47 -10.48 8.65
C PHE A 14 -10.10 -10.60 8.00
N LEU A 15 -10.01 -10.37 6.69
CA LEU A 15 -8.74 -10.43 5.97
C LEU A 15 -7.80 -9.30 6.41
N GLU A 16 -8.31 -8.08 6.58
CA GLU A 16 -7.56 -6.93 7.08
C GLU A 16 -6.94 -7.23 8.46
N ALA A 17 -7.71 -7.78 9.39
CA ALA A 17 -7.22 -8.18 10.71
C ALA A 17 -6.09 -9.23 10.63
N LEU A 18 -6.22 -10.22 9.75
CA LEU A 18 -5.15 -11.21 9.50
C LEU A 18 -3.88 -10.55 8.97
N VAL A 19 -4.01 -9.66 7.98
CA VAL A 19 -2.83 -9.02 7.37
C VAL A 19 -2.21 -7.97 8.30
N TYR A 20 -3.01 -7.28 9.11
CA TYR A 20 -2.53 -6.44 10.21
C TYR A 20 -1.70 -7.23 11.22
N GLY A 21 -2.16 -8.41 11.65
CA GLY A 21 -1.41 -9.28 12.56
C GLY A 21 -0.05 -9.71 11.99
N MET A 22 0.01 -9.98 10.69
CA MET A 22 1.28 -10.25 10.00
C MET A 22 2.18 -9.01 9.97
N PHE A 23 1.63 -7.83 9.69
CA PHE A 23 2.39 -6.58 9.71
C PHE A 23 2.97 -6.28 11.09
N PHE A 24 2.16 -6.42 12.15
CA PHE A 24 2.61 -6.24 13.53
C PHE A 24 3.76 -7.19 13.88
N SER A 25 3.67 -8.45 13.46
CA SER A 25 4.73 -9.45 13.66
C SER A 25 6.03 -9.07 12.93
N LEU A 26 5.94 -8.62 11.68
CA LEU A 26 7.10 -8.17 10.88
C LEU A 26 7.75 -6.91 11.47
N TYR A 27 6.96 -5.98 12.01
CA TYR A 27 7.47 -4.81 12.70
C TYR A 27 8.28 -5.21 13.95
N PHE A 28 7.80 -6.18 14.73
CA PHE A 28 8.56 -6.69 15.87
C PHE A 28 9.87 -7.37 15.45
N LEU A 29 9.85 -8.17 14.37
CA LEU A 29 11.07 -8.76 13.81
C LEU A 29 12.06 -7.69 13.35
N LEU A 30 11.57 -6.61 12.71
CA LEU A 30 12.39 -5.46 12.32
C LEU A 30 13.07 -4.80 13.53
N LEU A 31 12.36 -4.63 14.65
CA LEU A 31 12.93 -4.10 15.89
C LEU A 31 14.06 -4.99 16.40
N VAL A 32 13.86 -6.31 16.43
CA VAL A 32 14.87 -7.28 16.88
C VAL A 32 16.11 -7.22 15.99
N VAL A 33 15.93 -7.22 14.66
CA VAL A 33 17.05 -7.15 13.70
C VAL A 33 17.82 -5.84 13.85
N ILE A 34 17.15 -4.69 13.96
CA ILE A 34 17.83 -3.39 14.14
C ILE A 34 18.55 -3.34 15.49
N ALA A 35 17.96 -3.90 16.56
CA ALA A 35 18.59 -3.95 17.87
C ALA A 35 19.86 -4.83 17.86
N GLN A 36 19.82 -5.94 17.13
CA GLN A 36 20.98 -6.82 16.91
C GLN A 36 22.07 -6.12 16.08
N ASP A 37 21.73 -5.50 14.94
CA ASP A 37 22.72 -4.86 14.07
C ASP A 37 23.32 -3.58 14.72
N LYS A 38 22.54 -2.81 15.49
CA LYS A 38 23.07 -1.66 16.27
C LYS A 38 24.13 -2.06 17.29
N ARG A 39 24.06 -3.29 17.82
CA ARG A 39 25.07 -3.83 18.73
C ARG A 39 26.39 -4.11 18.03
N GLU A 40 26.35 -4.39 16.72
CA GLU A 40 27.52 -4.74 15.92
C GLU A 40 28.08 -3.55 15.13
N ARG A 41 27.24 -2.68 14.56
CA ARG A 41 27.64 -1.50 13.74
C ARG A 41 26.58 -0.37 13.78
N PRO A 42 26.92 0.85 14.25
CA PRO A 42 26.01 1.98 14.18
C PRO A 42 25.91 2.50 12.73
N ARG A 43 24.87 2.07 12.00
CA ARG A 43 24.56 2.56 10.64
C ARG A 43 23.49 3.66 10.68
N SER A 44 23.76 4.76 9.95
CA SER A 44 22.95 5.98 9.86
C SER A 44 21.54 5.83 9.22
N GLY A 45 21.16 4.64 8.72
CA GLY A 45 19.91 4.44 7.98
C GLY A 45 18.76 3.79 8.77
N HIS A 46 19.04 3.19 9.92
CA HIS A 46 18.04 2.39 10.65
C HIS A 46 16.98 3.26 11.31
N ASP A 47 17.36 4.45 11.76
CA ASP A 47 16.44 5.34 12.47
C ASP A 47 15.33 5.86 11.52
N LEU A 48 15.66 6.12 10.25
CA LEU A 48 14.65 6.50 9.25
C LEU A 48 13.68 5.36 8.97
N ILE A 49 14.19 4.15 8.74
CA ILE A 49 13.36 2.97 8.44
C ILE A 49 12.44 2.66 9.62
N LEU A 50 12.98 2.72 10.85
CA LEU A 50 12.21 2.52 12.06
C LEU A 50 11.12 3.57 12.23
N TRP A 51 11.46 4.84 12.03
CA TRP A 51 10.50 5.94 12.14
C TRP A 51 9.36 5.77 11.15
N VAL A 52 9.64 5.49 9.88
CA VAL A 52 8.55 5.32 8.90
C VAL A 52 7.74 4.05 9.16
N ALA A 53 8.38 2.94 9.52
CA ALA A 53 7.66 1.71 9.88
C ALA A 53 6.71 1.93 11.07
N SER A 54 7.12 2.76 12.05
CA SER A 54 6.28 3.15 13.18
C SER A 54 5.07 3.98 12.74
N VAL A 55 5.29 4.97 11.85
CA VAL A 55 4.20 5.80 11.30
C VAL A 55 3.21 4.95 10.51
N MET A 56 3.70 4.04 9.67
CA MET A 56 2.86 3.09 8.92
C MET A 56 2.07 2.17 9.86
N LEU A 57 2.65 1.74 10.99
CA LEU A 57 1.94 0.95 12.00
C LEU A 57 0.81 1.74 12.65
N VAL A 58 1.04 3.01 12.98
CA VAL A 58 -0.01 3.89 13.52
C VAL A 58 -1.14 4.06 12.50
N PHE A 59 -0.82 4.26 11.23
CA PHE A 59 -1.82 4.43 10.16
C PHE A 59 -2.65 3.16 9.98
N ALA A 60 -2.00 1.99 9.90
CA ALA A 60 -2.68 0.71 9.79
C ALA A 60 -3.56 0.40 11.00
N THR A 61 -3.11 0.77 12.21
CA THR A 61 -3.90 0.58 13.43
C THR A 61 -5.12 1.50 13.45
N ALA A 62 -4.96 2.77 13.05
CA ALA A 62 -6.06 3.71 12.96
C ALA A 62 -7.09 3.29 11.90
N HIS A 63 -6.62 2.79 10.76
CA HIS A 63 -7.47 2.26 9.69
C HIS A 63 -8.32 1.08 10.19
N LEU A 64 -7.70 0.08 10.81
CA LEU A 64 -8.39 -1.08 11.39
C LEU A 64 -9.42 -0.67 12.46
N ILE A 65 -9.09 0.28 13.34
CA ILE A 65 -10.03 0.76 14.36
C ILE A 65 -11.27 1.41 13.72
N ILE A 66 -11.07 2.23 12.68
CA ILE A 66 -12.17 2.87 11.96
C ILE A 66 -13.03 1.81 11.27
N ASP A 67 -12.42 0.79 10.67
CA ASP A 67 -13.15 -0.29 10.00
C ASP A 67 -13.95 -1.16 10.97
N VAL A 68 -13.38 -1.51 12.12
CA VAL A 68 -14.12 -2.19 13.19
C VAL A 68 -15.30 -1.32 13.65
N ALA A 69 -15.09 -0.03 13.92
CA ALA A 69 -16.14 0.87 14.37
C ALA A 69 -17.27 1.01 13.33
N ARG A 70 -16.91 1.10 12.04
CA ARG A 70 -17.85 1.19 10.93
C ARG A 70 -18.62 -0.10 10.72
N ALA A 71 -17.96 -1.25 10.86
CA ALA A 71 -18.61 -2.56 10.79
C ALA A 71 -19.63 -2.74 11.94
N PHE A 72 -19.28 -2.36 13.17
CA PHE A 72 -20.24 -2.38 14.29
C PHE A 72 -21.42 -1.44 14.02
N ALA A 73 -21.17 -0.18 13.64
CA ALA A 73 -22.23 0.78 13.38
C ALA A 73 -23.18 0.34 12.24
N GLY A 74 -22.63 -0.23 11.16
CA GLY A 74 -23.42 -0.72 10.03
C GLY A 74 -24.17 -2.02 10.31
N LEU A 75 -23.69 -2.88 11.21
CA LEU A 75 -24.35 -4.15 11.55
C LEU A 75 -25.37 -4.01 12.70
N THR A 76 -25.21 -3.03 13.58
CA THR A 76 -26.11 -2.81 14.73
C THR A 76 -27.00 -1.58 14.59
N GLY A 77 -26.86 -0.81 13.50
CA GLY A 77 -27.63 0.41 13.25
C GLY A 77 -29.08 0.14 12.85
N GLU A 78 -29.95 1.14 13.02
CA GLU A 78 -31.34 1.11 12.57
C GLU A 78 -31.51 1.39 11.06
N VAL A 79 -30.45 1.89 10.41
CA VAL A 79 -30.41 2.17 8.96
C VAL A 79 -30.06 0.90 8.21
N ASP A 80 -30.60 0.73 7.00
CA ASP A 80 -30.29 -0.40 6.14
C ASP A 80 -28.76 -0.51 5.90
N PRO A 81 -28.11 -1.63 6.24
CA PRO A 81 -26.66 -1.78 6.12
C PRO A 81 -26.16 -1.52 4.69
N GLU A 82 -26.93 -1.88 3.67
CA GLU A 82 -26.55 -1.64 2.27
C GLU A 82 -26.43 -0.14 1.97
N GLU A 83 -27.39 0.67 2.41
CA GLU A 83 -27.35 2.13 2.23
C GLU A 83 -26.18 2.78 3.01
N PHE A 84 -25.91 2.30 4.22
CA PHE A 84 -24.81 2.81 5.05
C PHE A 84 -23.43 2.52 4.45
N PHE A 85 -23.20 1.31 3.92
CA PHE A 85 -21.92 0.93 3.32
C PHE A 85 -21.70 1.52 1.92
N HIS A 86 -22.76 1.80 1.16
CA HIS A 86 -22.66 2.47 -0.15
C HIS A 86 -22.42 3.98 -0.06
N SER A 87 -22.72 4.61 1.09
CA SER A 87 -22.53 6.04 1.27
C SER A 87 -21.04 6.41 1.42
N VAL A 88 -20.48 6.99 0.36
CA VAL A 88 -19.12 7.54 0.35
C VAL A 88 -18.98 8.88 1.04
N THR A 89 -20.10 9.55 1.34
CA THR A 89 -20.13 10.80 2.10
C THR A 89 -19.95 10.60 3.62
N ASN A 90 -19.91 9.35 4.10
CA ASN A 90 -19.64 9.07 5.49
C ASN A 90 -18.20 9.49 5.88
N GLY A 91 -18.08 10.31 6.92
CA GLY A 91 -16.76 10.79 7.38
C GLY A 91 -15.79 9.68 7.76
N SER A 92 -16.29 8.51 8.18
CA SER A 92 -15.49 7.31 8.44
C SER A 92 -14.88 6.71 7.15
N PHE A 93 -15.62 6.70 6.05
CA PHE A 93 -15.13 6.25 4.74
C PHE A 93 -14.03 7.18 4.21
N LEU A 94 -14.22 8.51 4.35
CA LEU A 94 -13.22 9.49 3.95
C LEU A 94 -11.95 9.36 4.82
N ALA A 95 -12.10 9.24 6.14
CA ALA A 95 -10.97 9.09 7.06
C ALA A 95 -10.14 7.83 6.76
N LYS A 96 -10.80 6.70 6.53
CA LYS A 96 -10.18 5.45 6.09
C LYS A 96 -9.40 5.63 4.78
N THR A 97 -10.03 6.25 3.78
CA THR A 97 -9.44 6.51 2.47
C THR A 97 -8.17 7.36 2.58
N VAL A 98 -8.18 8.42 3.39
CA VAL A 98 -7.02 9.29 3.60
C VAL A 98 -5.87 8.54 4.29
N LEU A 99 -6.16 7.72 5.30
CA LEU A 99 -5.14 6.90 5.98
C LEU A 99 -4.49 5.91 5.01
N TRP A 100 -5.30 5.24 4.20
CA TRP A 100 -4.81 4.31 3.17
C TRP A 100 -3.96 5.00 2.10
N MET A 101 -4.43 6.15 1.58
CA MET A 101 -3.67 6.94 0.62
C MET A 101 -2.34 7.40 1.21
N GLY A 102 -2.35 7.89 2.46
CA GLY A 102 -1.14 8.28 3.17
C GLY A 102 -0.16 7.12 3.33
N GLN A 103 -0.66 5.92 3.66
CA GLN A 103 0.16 4.72 3.76
C GLN A 103 0.80 4.33 2.41
N THR A 104 0.07 4.48 1.31
CA THR A 104 0.58 4.24 -0.05
C THR A 104 1.69 5.22 -0.42
N VAL A 105 1.50 6.53 -0.15
CA VAL A 105 2.53 7.57 -0.42
C VAL A 105 3.80 7.32 0.37
N LEU A 106 3.69 6.99 1.66
CA LEU A 106 4.83 6.64 2.48
C LEU A 106 5.56 5.42 1.91
N GLY A 107 4.80 4.41 1.47
CA GLY A 107 5.30 3.24 0.76
C GLY A 107 6.17 3.60 -0.44
N ASP A 108 5.59 4.36 -1.37
CA ASP A 108 6.23 4.78 -2.61
C ASP A 108 7.46 5.67 -2.37
N CYS A 109 7.39 6.59 -1.41
CA CYS A 109 8.51 7.45 -1.02
C CYS A 109 9.73 6.66 -0.55
N ILE A 110 9.53 5.55 0.19
CA ILE A 110 10.66 4.74 0.65
C ILE A 110 11.23 3.91 -0.50
N LEU A 111 10.40 3.37 -1.40
CA LEU A 111 10.89 2.70 -2.60
C LEU A 111 11.79 3.63 -3.42
N ILE A 112 11.34 4.87 -3.62
CA ILE A 112 12.08 5.94 -4.30
C ILE A 112 13.39 6.27 -3.57
N TRP A 113 13.35 6.45 -2.25
CA TRP A 113 14.54 6.72 -1.45
C TRP A 113 15.56 5.59 -1.52
N ARG A 114 15.12 4.33 -1.48
CA ARG A 114 16.00 3.16 -1.60
C ARG A 114 16.65 3.10 -2.97
N CYS A 115 15.88 3.30 -4.04
CA CYS A 115 16.44 3.42 -5.38
C CYS A 115 17.47 4.56 -5.45
N TYR A 116 17.19 5.71 -4.87
CA TYR A 116 18.13 6.83 -4.81
C TYR A 116 19.45 6.47 -4.13
N VAL A 117 19.41 5.78 -2.99
CA VAL A 117 20.60 5.32 -2.27
C VAL A 117 21.37 4.26 -3.06
N VAL A 118 20.67 3.27 -3.64
CA VAL A 118 21.28 2.16 -4.40
C VAL A 118 22.01 2.66 -5.66
N PHE A 119 21.47 3.68 -6.31
CA PHE A 119 22.07 4.34 -7.49
C PHE A 119 23.08 5.43 -7.14
N SER A 120 23.65 5.40 -5.93
CA SER A 120 24.69 6.33 -5.50
C SER A 120 24.24 7.79 -5.55
N ARG A 121 22.99 8.05 -5.15
CA ARG A 121 22.40 9.40 -5.04
C ARG A 121 22.25 10.15 -6.37
N LYS A 122 22.16 9.43 -7.48
CA LYS A 122 21.93 10.01 -8.82
C LYS A 122 20.43 10.19 -9.08
N ILE A 123 19.95 11.44 -9.00
CA ILE A 123 18.52 11.81 -9.15
C ILE A 123 17.95 11.36 -10.50
N LEU A 124 18.76 11.35 -11.57
CA LEU A 124 18.32 11.01 -12.93
C LEU A 124 17.57 9.67 -13.03
N TYR A 125 17.97 8.66 -12.25
CA TYR A 125 17.35 7.33 -12.28
C TYR A 125 16.02 7.26 -11.52
N VAL A 126 15.79 8.20 -10.61
CA VAL A 126 14.65 8.23 -9.70
C VAL A 126 13.58 9.22 -10.17
N LEU A 127 13.96 10.15 -11.06
CA LEU A 127 13.07 11.12 -11.69
C LEU A 127 11.76 10.53 -12.28
N PRO A 128 11.76 9.40 -13.01
CA PRO A 128 10.49 8.80 -13.48
C PRO A 128 9.59 8.36 -12.32
N MET A 129 10.16 7.84 -11.22
CA MET A 129 9.37 7.43 -10.06
C MET A 129 8.80 8.63 -9.30
N ILE A 130 9.58 9.72 -9.21
CA ILE A 130 9.11 10.99 -8.62
C ILE A 130 7.94 11.54 -9.45
N ALA A 131 8.03 11.52 -10.78
CA ALA A 131 6.93 11.92 -11.65
C ALA A 131 5.68 11.06 -11.40
N GLY A 132 5.85 9.74 -11.23
CA GLY A 132 4.76 8.85 -10.83
C GLY A 132 4.14 9.23 -9.47
N SER A 133 4.96 9.57 -8.47
CA SER A 133 4.46 9.99 -7.15
C SER A 133 3.70 11.31 -7.20
N ILE A 134 4.13 12.26 -8.02
CA ILE A 134 3.40 13.51 -8.25
C ILE A 134 2.06 13.22 -8.90
N LEU A 135 2.03 12.36 -9.93
CA LEU A 135 0.78 11.95 -10.57
C LEU A 135 -0.17 11.28 -9.57
N TYR A 136 0.34 10.40 -8.71
CA TYR A 136 -0.42 9.79 -7.62
C TYR A 136 -1.04 10.85 -6.71
N LEU A 137 -0.24 11.81 -6.22
CA LEU A 137 -0.72 12.86 -5.31
C LEU A 137 -1.78 13.74 -5.96
N CYS A 138 -1.59 14.12 -7.24
CA CYS A 138 -2.59 14.86 -8.00
C CYS A 138 -3.90 14.08 -8.09
N ALA A 139 -3.85 12.81 -8.51
CA ALA A 139 -5.04 11.97 -8.64
C ALA A 139 -5.74 11.73 -7.29
N ALA A 140 -4.98 11.47 -6.22
CA ALA A 140 -5.51 11.29 -4.87
C ALA A 140 -6.18 12.56 -4.35
N SER A 141 -5.55 13.73 -4.53
CA SER A 141 -6.12 15.01 -4.09
C SER A 141 -7.39 15.38 -4.85
N ALA A 142 -7.44 15.13 -6.16
CA ALA A 142 -8.64 15.34 -6.97
C ALA A 142 -9.78 14.41 -6.54
N LEU A 143 -9.48 13.14 -6.25
CA LEU A 143 -10.47 12.18 -5.77
C LEU A 143 -11.04 12.59 -4.40
N LEU A 144 -10.19 13.04 -3.46
CA LEU A 144 -10.64 13.53 -2.16
C LEU A 144 -11.47 14.82 -2.28
N TYR A 145 -11.10 15.72 -3.19
CA TYR A 145 -11.90 16.90 -3.49
C TYR A 145 -13.29 16.52 -4.01
N ASP A 146 -13.35 15.59 -4.96
CA ASP A 146 -14.62 15.11 -5.52
C ASP A 146 -15.48 14.37 -4.48
N PHE A 147 -14.89 13.65 -3.52
CA PHE A 147 -15.62 13.02 -2.40
C PHE A 147 -16.16 14.01 -1.37
N THR A 148 -15.48 15.15 -1.17
CA THR A 148 -15.93 16.17 -0.22
C THR A 148 -16.98 17.12 -0.79
N HIS A 149 -17.07 17.23 -2.13
CA HIS A 149 -18.00 18.12 -2.84
C HIS A 149 -19.14 17.38 -3.54
N SER A 150 -19.27 16.07 -3.35
CA SER A 150 -20.38 15.30 -3.90
C SER A 150 -21.68 15.53 -3.13
N ASP A 151 -22.81 15.56 -3.84
CA ASP A 151 -24.13 15.74 -3.25
C ASP A 151 -24.41 14.69 -2.14
N PRO A 152 -25.07 15.08 -1.02
CA PRO A 152 -25.47 14.14 0.01
C PRO A 152 -26.33 13.02 -0.58
N GLY A 153 -25.85 11.77 -0.52
CA GLY A 153 -26.53 10.61 -1.11
C GLY A 153 -25.95 10.11 -2.44
N SER A 154 -24.75 10.57 -2.83
CA SER A 154 -23.99 9.88 -3.88
C SER A 154 -23.60 8.46 -3.41
N THR A 155 -24.22 7.44 -4.01
CA THR A 155 -24.13 6.04 -3.57
C THR A 155 -23.09 5.22 -4.34
N SER A 156 -22.32 5.84 -5.25
CA SER A 156 -21.51 5.11 -6.22
C SER A 156 -20.15 5.75 -6.47
N VAL A 157 -19.10 5.03 -6.07
CA VAL A 157 -17.69 5.29 -6.43
C VAL A 157 -17.42 5.00 -7.91
N PHE A 158 -18.37 4.35 -8.59
CA PHE A 158 -18.25 3.90 -9.98
C PHE A 158 -18.69 4.96 -11.00
N THR A 159 -19.11 6.15 -10.57
CA THR A 159 -19.46 7.21 -11.51
C THR A 159 -18.24 7.65 -12.34
N GLY A 160 -18.49 8.14 -13.55
CA GLY A 160 -17.44 8.41 -14.53
C GLY A 160 -16.37 9.42 -14.06
N GLN A 161 -16.73 10.33 -13.16
CA GLN A 161 -15.81 11.32 -12.60
C GLN A 161 -14.77 10.68 -11.68
N TYR A 162 -15.18 9.83 -10.74
CA TYR A 162 -14.25 9.14 -9.84
C TYR A 162 -13.38 8.11 -10.56
N ARG A 163 -13.95 7.43 -11.56
CA ARG A 163 -13.27 6.36 -12.32
C ARG A 163 -11.93 6.79 -12.91
N THR A 164 -11.83 7.98 -13.48
CA THR A 164 -10.59 8.45 -14.11
C THR A 164 -9.49 8.64 -13.07
N TRP A 165 -9.81 9.32 -11.96
CA TRP A 165 -8.86 9.51 -10.87
C TRP A 165 -8.46 8.20 -10.21
N ILE A 166 -9.42 7.26 -10.08
CA ILE A 166 -9.18 5.95 -9.49
C ILE A 166 -8.19 5.14 -10.31
N VAL A 167 -8.41 5.07 -11.62
CA VAL A 167 -7.50 4.39 -12.56
C VAL A 167 -6.11 5.05 -12.53
N LEU A 168 -6.03 6.38 -12.50
CA LEU A 168 -4.76 7.10 -12.49
C LEU A 168 -3.95 6.84 -11.23
N TYR A 169 -4.55 6.91 -10.03
CA TYR A 169 -3.79 6.68 -8.79
C TYR A 169 -3.31 5.22 -8.71
N PHE A 170 -4.14 4.25 -9.08
CA PHE A 170 -3.77 2.84 -9.07
C PHE A 170 -2.65 2.55 -10.07
N SER A 171 -2.74 3.11 -11.28
CA SER A 171 -1.72 2.94 -12.31
C SER A 171 -0.40 3.60 -11.91
N ALA A 172 -0.46 4.77 -11.26
CA ALA A 172 0.72 5.49 -10.80
C ALA A 172 1.52 4.70 -9.75
N THR A 173 0.86 4.14 -8.72
CA THR A 173 1.57 3.34 -7.70
C THR A 173 2.12 2.02 -8.28
N MET A 174 1.37 1.34 -9.17
CA MET A 174 1.88 0.17 -9.90
C MET A 174 3.13 0.51 -10.72
N TYR A 175 3.10 1.63 -11.44
CA TYR A 175 4.23 2.10 -12.24
C TYR A 175 5.48 2.34 -11.38
N ILE A 176 5.33 3.02 -10.23
CA ILE A 176 6.43 3.27 -9.28
C ILE A 176 7.00 1.93 -8.78
N ASN A 177 6.12 1.00 -8.36
CA ASN A 177 6.55 -0.27 -7.79
C ASN A 177 7.31 -1.14 -8.80
N VAL A 178 6.83 -1.24 -10.04
CA VAL A 178 7.51 -1.99 -11.11
C VAL A 178 8.88 -1.38 -11.43
N LEU A 179 8.93 -0.05 -11.59
CA LEU A 179 10.20 0.61 -11.89
C LEU A 179 11.19 0.49 -10.74
N ALA A 180 10.76 0.70 -9.50
CA ALA A 180 11.61 0.63 -8.32
C ALA A 180 12.20 -0.78 -8.17
N SER A 181 11.35 -1.79 -8.26
CA SER A 181 11.75 -3.20 -8.12
C SER A 181 12.68 -3.63 -9.25
N GLY A 182 12.36 -3.29 -10.50
CA GLY A 182 13.21 -3.56 -11.65
C GLY A 182 14.58 -2.85 -11.56
N ALA A 183 14.60 -1.58 -11.14
CA ALA A 183 15.81 -0.81 -10.96
C ALA A 183 16.71 -1.37 -9.85
N MET A 184 16.13 -1.78 -8.71
CA MET A 184 16.84 -2.45 -7.62
C MET A 184 17.41 -3.79 -8.07
N ALA A 185 16.61 -4.64 -8.72
CA ALA A 185 17.06 -5.93 -9.25
C ALA A 185 18.22 -5.78 -10.23
N TRP A 186 18.13 -4.82 -11.16
CA TRP A 186 19.19 -4.53 -12.12
C TRP A 186 20.50 -4.10 -11.45
N GLN A 187 20.43 -3.22 -10.45
CA GLN A 187 21.61 -2.77 -9.71
C GLN A 187 22.29 -3.90 -8.94
N ILE A 188 21.50 -4.77 -8.30
CA ILE A 188 22.01 -5.94 -7.58
C ILE A 188 22.74 -6.88 -8.55
N VAL A 189 22.15 -7.19 -9.71
CA VAL A 189 22.81 -8.00 -10.74
C VAL A 189 24.09 -7.33 -11.21
N ARG A 190 24.05 -6.03 -11.52
CA ARG A 190 25.21 -5.28 -12.03
C ARG A 190 26.39 -5.26 -11.05
N LYS A 191 26.12 -5.04 -9.75
CA LYS A 191 27.16 -5.01 -8.72
C LYS A 191 27.74 -6.38 -8.41
N THR A 192 26.97 -7.45 -8.57
CA THR A 192 27.41 -8.79 -8.15
C THR A 192 27.94 -9.68 -9.28
N ARG A 193 27.63 -9.34 -10.54
CA ARG A 193 28.22 -9.97 -11.74
C ARG A 193 29.75 -10.00 -11.76
N PRO A 194 30.49 -8.91 -11.44
CA PRO A 194 31.95 -8.95 -11.42
C PRO A 194 32.54 -9.77 -10.27
N MET A 195 31.80 -10.01 -9.19
CA MET A 195 32.27 -10.74 -8.00
C MET A 195 32.05 -12.26 -8.03
N ARG A 196 31.49 -12.82 -9.11
CA ARG A 196 31.16 -14.27 -9.26
C ARG A 196 30.34 -14.86 -8.09
N ARG A 197 29.68 -14.03 -7.27
CA ARG A 197 28.85 -14.44 -6.11
C ARG A 197 27.37 -14.65 -6.48
N THR A 198 27.08 -15.12 -7.69
CA THR A 198 25.71 -15.23 -8.20
C THR A 198 24.79 -16.12 -7.35
N GLY A 199 25.33 -17.16 -6.70
CA GLY A 199 24.56 -18.08 -5.86
C GLY A 199 23.94 -17.45 -4.60
N ALA A 200 24.60 -16.47 -3.97
CA ALA A 200 24.09 -15.81 -2.76
C ALA A 200 23.08 -14.69 -3.06
N VAL A 201 23.02 -14.22 -4.31
CA VAL A 201 22.22 -13.07 -4.74
C VAL A 201 20.86 -13.50 -5.27
N MET A 202 20.78 -14.73 -5.80
CA MET A 202 19.56 -15.27 -6.38
C MET A 202 18.38 -15.29 -5.39
N PRO A 203 18.54 -15.71 -4.10
CA PRO A 203 17.45 -15.67 -3.14
C PRO A 203 16.93 -14.26 -2.87
N VAL A 204 17.83 -13.27 -2.83
CA VAL A 204 17.47 -11.86 -2.66
C VAL A 204 16.70 -11.36 -3.87
N LEU A 205 17.19 -11.60 -5.09
CA LEU A 205 16.49 -11.19 -6.32
C LEU A 205 15.10 -11.83 -6.45
N VAL A 206 14.98 -13.11 -6.13
CA VAL A 206 13.70 -13.83 -6.12
C VAL A 206 12.74 -13.17 -5.13
N ALA A 207 13.19 -12.85 -3.91
CA ALA A 207 12.34 -12.19 -2.93
C ALA A 207 11.88 -10.79 -3.37
N ILE A 208 12.75 -10.01 -4.05
CA ILE A 208 12.39 -8.68 -4.58
C ILE A 208 11.32 -8.81 -5.65
N VAL A 209 11.51 -9.72 -6.60
CA VAL A 209 10.57 -9.93 -7.71
C VAL A 209 9.26 -10.49 -7.20
N ASP A 210 9.29 -11.43 -6.26
CA ASP A 210 8.10 -12.07 -5.70
C ASP A 210 7.22 -11.06 -4.95
N THR A 211 7.83 -10.21 -4.11
CA THR A 211 7.10 -9.16 -3.37
C THR A 211 6.54 -8.07 -4.29
N ALA A 212 7.29 -7.65 -5.31
CA ALA A 212 6.82 -6.69 -6.31
C ALA A 212 5.68 -7.25 -7.19
N ALA A 213 5.79 -8.51 -7.59
CA ALA A 213 4.77 -9.21 -8.37
C ALA A 213 3.47 -9.35 -7.57
N LEU A 214 3.56 -9.73 -6.30
CA LEU A 214 2.38 -9.82 -5.42
C LEU A 214 1.69 -8.47 -5.24
N TYR A 215 2.47 -7.39 -5.04
CA TYR A 215 1.94 -6.04 -4.90
C TYR A 215 1.23 -5.58 -6.18
N THR A 216 1.90 -5.69 -7.32
CA THR A 216 1.35 -5.27 -8.62
C THR A 216 0.16 -6.12 -9.05
N ALA A 217 0.17 -7.43 -8.76
CA ALA A 217 -0.98 -8.30 -9.00
C ALA A 217 -2.19 -7.93 -8.12
N GLY A 218 -1.97 -7.53 -6.87
CA GLY A 218 -3.03 -7.04 -5.98
C GLY A 218 -3.70 -5.78 -6.54
N TYR A 219 -2.90 -4.78 -6.92
CA TYR A 219 -3.41 -3.55 -7.55
C TYR A 219 -4.06 -3.79 -8.91
N LEU A 220 -3.58 -4.76 -9.68
CA LEU A 220 -4.20 -5.15 -10.94
C LEU A 220 -5.57 -5.81 -10.70
N GLY A 221 -5.68 -6.71 -9.73
CA GLY A 221 -6.95 -7.33 -9.33
C GLY A 221 -7.96 -6.29 -8.82
N LEU A 222 -7.48 -5.29 -8.08
CA LEU A 222 -8.25 -4.12 -7.69
C LEU A 222 -8.78 -3.33 -8.87
N LEU A 223 -7.90 -2.99 -9.82
CA LEU A 223 -8.27 -2.25 -11.01
C LEU A 223 -9.28 -3.02 -11.86
N ILE A 224 -9.11 -4.34 -12.02
CA ILE A 224 -10.05 -5.19 -12.75
C ILE A 224 -11.42 -5.24 -12.04
N SER A 225 -11.42 -5.39 -10.70
CA SER A 225 -12.66 -5.41 -9.91
C SER A 225 -13.40 -4.08 -9.99
N PHE A 226 -12.65 -2.97 -9.92
CA PHE A 226 -13.16 -1.61 -10.11
C PHE A 226 -13.78 -1.42 -11.50
N LEU A 227 -13.06 -1.80 -12.56
CA LEU A 227 -13.52 -1.70 -13.95
C LEU A 227 -14.73 -2.60 -14.25
N SER A 228 -14.92 -3.65 -13.46
CA SER A 228 -16.05 -4.58 -13.56
C SER A 228 -17.29 -4.11 -12.77
N ASN A 229 -17.24 -2.93 -12.14
CA ASN A 229 -18.29 -2.42 -11.24
C ASN A 229 -18.69 -3.43 -10.15
N SER A 230 -17.71 -4.13 -9.58
CA SER A 230 -17.93 -5.13 -8.53
C SER A 230 -17.64 -4.54 -7.16
N ASP A 231 -18.56 -4.72 -6.21
CA ASP A 231 -18.38 -4.33 -4.80
C ASP A 231 -17.22 -5.08 -4.12
N GLY A 232 -16.71 -6.14 -4.75
CA GLY A 232 -15.47 -6.81 -4.35
C GLY A 232 -14.24 -5.88 -4.33
N GLN A 233 -14.31 -4.69 -4.94
CA GLN A 233 -13.27 -3.68 -4.82
C GLN A 233 -13.00 -3.27 -3.37
N PHE A 234 -14.05 -3.14 -2.53
CA PHE A 234 -13.89 -2.66 -1.16
C PHE A 234 -13.12 -3.69 -0.33
N ALA A 235 -13.50 -4.96 -0.46
CA ALA A 235 -12.77 -6.06 0.14
C ALA A 235 -11.33 -6.18 -0.38
N ALA A 236 -11.12 -5.98 -1.69
CA ALA A 236 -9.79 -6.04 -2.26
C ALA A 236 -8.91 -4.86 -1.80
N VAL A 237 -9.46 -3.67 -1.54
CA VAL A 237 -8.70 -2.50 -1.07
C VAL A 237 -8.16 -2.78 0.33
N ASP A 238 -9.02 -3.29 1.20
CA ASP A 238 -8.71 -3.59 2.59
C ASP A 238 -7.65 -4.67 2.73
N VAL A 239 -7.67 -5.67 1.84
CA VAL A 239 -6.62 -6.70 1.74
C VAL A 239 -5.29 -6.13 1.24
N THR A 240 -5.33 -5.09 0.40
CA THR A 240 -4.13 -4.54 -0.25
C THR A 240 -3.36 -3.56 0.65
N VAL A 241 -4.03 -2.89 1.60
CA VAL A 241 -3.41 -1.95 2.56
C VAL A 241 -2.17 -2.54 3.25
N PRO A 242 -2.17 -3.79 3.74
CA PRO A 242 -1.04 -4.29 4.51
C PRO A 242 -0.06 -5.14 3.65
N LEU A 243 -0.39 -5.40 2.37
CA LEU A 243 0.57 -5.90 1.37
C LEU A 243 1.69 -4.89 1.08
N ILE A 244 1.40 -3.58 1.18
CA ILE A 244 2.40 -2.49 1.11
C ILE A 244 3.58 -2.80 2.05
N VAL A 245 3.32 -3.41 3.21
CA VAL A 245 4.33 -3.52 4.27
C VAL A 245 5.16 -4.80 4.23
N ARG A 246 4.67 -5.89 3.62
CA ARG A 246 5.52 -7.09 3.37
C ARG A 246 6.76 -6.75 2.52
N CYS A 247 6.63 -5.76 1.63
CA CYS A 247 7.73 -5.24 0.81
C CYS A 247 8.86 -4.61 1.66
N PHE A 248 8.54 -4.10 2.86
CA PHE A 248 9.49 -3.49 3.79
C PHE A 248 10.30 -4.52 4.58
N SER A 249 9.63 -5.54 5.11
CA SER A 249 10.27 -6.49 6.04
C SER A 249 11.22 -7.47 5.34
N HIS A 250 10.86 -7.97 4.16
CA HIS A 250 11.70 -8.96 3.46
C HIS A 250 13.03 -8.38 2.96
N HIS A 251 13.11 -7.05 2.95
CA HIS A 251 14.22 -6.27 2.42
C HIS A 251 15.16 -5.72 3.49
N ALA A 252 14.78 -5.80 4.77
CA ALA A 252 15.62 -5.42 5.90
C ALA A 252 16.66 -6.50 6.26
N GLY A 253 16.43 -7.75 5.87
CA GLY A 253 17.36 -8.87 6.12
C GLY A 253 18.40 -9.12 5.01
N GLY A 254 18.47 -8.26 3.98
CA GLY A 254 19.25 -8.51 2.76
C GLY A 254 20.48 -7.62 2.52
N PHE A 255 20.90 -6.82 3.50
CA PHE A 255 22.07 -5.91 3.35
C PHE A 255 22.94 -5.85 4.61
#